data_AF-A0A0B1SIC7-F1
#
_entry.id   AF-A0A0B1SIC7-F1
#
_cell.length_a   1.000
_cell.length_b   1.000
_cell.length_c   1.000
_cell.angle_alpha   90.00
_cell.angle_beta   90.00
_cell.angle_gamma   90.00
#
_symmetry.space_group_name_H-M   'P 1'
#
loop_
_entity.id
_entity.type
_entity.pdbx_description
1 polymer ?
#
loop_
_entity_poly.entity_id
_entity_poly.type
_entity_poly.pdbx_seq_one_letter_code
_entity_poly.pdbx_strand_id
1 'polypeptide(L)'
;MAYSSYNNFNNNVYIDALITSAINCATSFLSGFVIFSVLGYMSCKSGKPIDAVAQEGPGLVFVVYPEALATMPWAPGWSVLFFLMLMTLGLDSSFGGSEAIITALSDEFPIIKRNREIFIACLFSFYMLVGLAICSHVSCC
;
A
#
# COMPACT_ATOMS: atom_id res chain seq x y z
N MET A 1 -13.59 -1.07 11.54
CA MET A 1 -14.10 -1.68 12.79
C MET A 1 -13.09 -1.50 13.92
N ALA A 2 -11.86 -2.02 13.83
CA ALA A 2 -10.85 -1.80 14.86
C ALA A 2 -10.54 -0.31 15.10
N TYR A 3 -10.22 0.46 14.06
CA TYR A 3 -9.96 1.90 14.22
C TYR A 3 -11.15 2.71 14.74
N SER A 4 -12.38 2.35 14.34
CA SER A 4 -13.60 2.98 14.86
C SER A 4 -13.89 2.61 16.31
N SER A 5 -13.37 1.48 16.81
CA SER A 5 -13.53 1.03 18.20
C SER A 5 -12.72 1.87 19.20
N TYR A 6 -11.69 2.58 18.72
CA TYR A 6 -10.88 3.49 19.54
C TYR A 6 -11.44 4.93 19.55
N ASN A 7 -12.55 5.18 18.85
CA ASN A 7 -13.13 6.50 18.75
C ASN A 7 -13.98 6.83 19.98
N ASN A 8 -14.14 8.13 20.29
CA ASN A 8 -15.04 8.55 21.37
C ASN A 8 -16.51 8.22 21.03
N PHE A 9 -17.30 7.84 22.03
CA PHE A 9 -18.71 7.43 21.83
C PHE A 9 -19.60 8.49 21.15
N ASN A 10 -19.32 9.78 21.37
CA ASN A 10 -20.06 10.89 20.77
C ASN A 10 -19.35 11.51 19.55
N ASN A 11 -18.36 10.82 18.97
CA ASN A 11 -17.69 11.31 17.77
C ASN A 11 -18.60 11.19 16.54
N ASN A 12 -18.59 12.21 15.68
CA ASN A 12 -19.41 12.23 14.47
C ASN A 12 -18.81 11.37 13.34
N VAL A 13 -18.89 10.05 13.50
CA VAL A 13 -18.37 9.06 12.54
C VAL A 13 -18.95 9.21 11.13
N TYR A 14 -20.14 9.80 10.99
CA TYR A 14 -20.77 10.04 9.70
C TYR A 14 -19.95 11.01 8.83
N ILE A 15 -19.47 12.10 9.43
CA ILE A 15 -18.62 13.07 8.73
C ILE A 15 -17.25 12.48 8.43
N ASP A 16 -16.66 11.74 9.37
CA ASP A 16 -15.38 11.07 9.15
C ASP A 16 -15.45 10.06 8.00
N ALA A 17 -16.54 9.28 7.93
CA ALA A 17 -16.77 8.33 6.85
C ALA A 17 -16.95 9.03 5.49
N LEU A 18 -17.72 10.13 5.45
CA LEU A 18 -17.89 10.91 4.22
C LEU A 18 -16.58 11.54 3.75
N ILE A 19 -15.81 12.14 4.64
CA ILE A 19 -14.52 12.76 4.31
C ILE A 19 -13.53 11.69 3.83
N THR A 20 -13.42 10.56 4.55
CA THR A 20 -12.48 9.50 4.21
C THR A 20 -12.80 8.88 2.85
N SER A 21 -14.08 8.60 2.57
CA SER A 21 -14.51 8.08 1.27
C SER A 21 -14.30 9.09 0.14
N ALA A 22 -14.59 10.37 0.37
CA ALA A 22 -14.34 11.43 -0.60
C ALA A 22 -12.85 11.57 -0.92
N ILE A 23 -11.97 11.55 0.09
CA ILE A 23 -10.51 11.61 -0.10
C ILE A 23 -10.03 10.38 -0.86
N ASN A 24 -10.48 9.18 -0.50
CA ASN A 24 -10.11 7.95 -1.21
C ASN A 24 -10.47 8.01 -2.71
N CYS A 25 -11.68 8.46 -3.02
CA CYS A 25 -12.13 8.64 -4.40
C CYS A 25 -11.33 9.72 -5.13
N ALA A 26 -11.08 10.86 -4.50
CA ALA A 26 -10.29 11.95 -5.08
C ALA A 26 -8.84 11.51 -5.34
N THR A 27 -8.19 10.84 -4.39
CA THR A 27 -6.84 10.28 -4.56
C THR A 27 -6.80 9.26 -5.68
N SER A 28 -7.79 8.37 -5.77
CA SER A 28 -7.88 7.38 -6.86
C SER A 28 -8.02 8.07 -8.22
N PHE A 29 -8.88 9.08 -8.31
CA PHE A 29 -9.08 9.87 -9.53
C PHE A 29 -7.81 10.62 -9.95
N LEU A 30 -7.15 11.30 -9.01
CA LEU A 30 -5.88 12.00 -9.26
C LEU A 30 -4.77 11.01 -9.67
N SER A 31 -4.67 9.87 -9.00
CA SER A 31 -3.69 8.82 -9.34
C SER A 31 -3.88 8.31 -10.76
N GLY A 32 -5.13 8.23 -11.25
CA GLY A 32 -5.44 7.89 -12.64
C GLY A 32 -4.78 8.85 -13.63
N PHE A 33 -4.89 10.17 -13.42
CA PHE A 33 -4.20 11.14 -14.28
C PHE A 33 -2.68 11.00 -14.22
N VAL A 34 -2.12 10.77 -13.03
CA VAL A 34 -0.68 10.54 -12.87
C VAL A 34 -0.24 9.28 -13.65
N ILE A 35 -1.00 8.18 -13.56
CA ILE A 35 -0.73 6.95 -14.32
C ILE A 35 -0.83 7.15 -15.82
N PHE A 36 -1.95 7.69 -16.31
CA PHE A 36 -2.15 7.84 -17.75
C PHE A 36 -1.20 8.88 -18.37
N SER A 37 -0.76 9.90 -17.63
CA SER A 37 0.22 10.88 -18.14
C SER A 37 1.61 10.26 -18.34
N VAL A 38 2.09 9.45 -17.39
CA VAL A 38 3.37 8.73 -17.50
C VAL A 38 3.30 7.66 -18.59
N LEU A 39 2.19 6.92 -18.69
CA LEU A 39 1.97 5.94 -19.74
C LEU A 39 1.92 6.58 -21.13
N GLY A 40 1.23 7.70 -21.29
CA GLY A 40 1.18 8.46 -22.54
C GLY A 40 2.57 8.97 -22.95
N TYR A 41 3.34 9.48 -21.98
CA TYR A 41 4.74 9.86 -22.20
C TYR A 41 5.58 8.67 -22.70
N MET A 42 5.47 7.52 -22.04
CA MET A 42 6.21 6.31 -22.42
C MET A 42 5.81 5.73 -23.77
N SER A 43 4.52 5.76 -24.11
CA SER A 43 4.02 5.35 -25.42
C SER A 43 4.60 6.22 -26.53
N CYS A 44 4.60 7.54 -26.36
CA CYS A 44 5.19 8.49 -27.30
C CYS A 44 6.69 8.28 -27.46
N LYS A 45 7.41 8.10 -26.35
CA LYS A 45 8.87 7.92 -26.36
C LYS A 45 9.32 6.60 -26.96
N SER A 46 8.62 5.51 -26.65
CA SER A 46 8.99 4.15 -27.06
C SER A 46 8.41 3.76 -28.42
N GLY A 47 7.51 4.57 -28.99
CA GLY A 47 6.77 4.24 -30.21
C GLY A 47 5.86 3.02 -30.07
N LYS A 48 5.56 2.60 -28.84
CA LYS A 48 4.72 1.43 -28.54
C LYS A 48 3.27 1.88 -28.30
N PRO A 49 2.28 1.09 -28.71
CA PRO A 49 0.88 1.41 -28.45
C PRO A 49 0.60 1.35 -26.93
N ILE A 50 -0.42 2.09 -26.47
CA ILE A 50 -0.65 2.31 -25.03
C ILE A 50 -1.02 1.02 -24.29
N ASP A 51 -1.67 0.07 -24.96
CA ASP A 51 -1.98 -1.28 -24.46
C ASP A 51 -0.72 -2.09 -24.13
N ALA A 52 0.37 -1.88 -24.88
CA ALA A 52 1.64 -2.57 -24.62
C ALA A 52 2.39 -2.02 -23.40
N VAL A 53 2.14 -0.77 -23.01
CA VAL A 53 2.76 -0.13 -21.83
C VAL A 53 1.84 -0.11 -20.60
N ALA A 54 0.52 -0.14 -20.79
CA ALA A 54 -0.48 -0.17 -19.74
C ALA A 54 -0.69 -1.60 -19.22
N GLN A 55 0.36 -2.21 -18.66
CA GLN A 55 0.19 -3.47 -17.94
C GLN A 55 -0.52 -3.23 -16.61
N GLU A 56 -1.30 -4.20 -16.15
CA GLU A 56 -1.91 -4.15 -14.82
C GLU A 56 -1.04 -4.87 -13.79
N GLY A 57 -1.18 -4.49 -12.52
CA GLY A 57 -0.47 -5.14 -11.41
C GLY A 57 0.98 -4.67 -11.21
N PRO A 58 1.82 -5.47 -10.56
CA PRO A 58 3.15 -5.03 -10.10
C PRO A 58 4.10 -4.67 -11.26
N GLY A 59 3.92 -5.26 -12.45
CA GLY A 59 4.75 -4.96 -13.62
C GLY A 59 4.70 -3.49 -14.05
N LEU A 60 3.52 -2.85 -13.91
CA LEU A 60 3.37 -1.42 -14.20
C LEU A 60 4.32 -0.57 -13.35
N VAL A 61 4.25 -0.82 -12.05
CA VAL A 61 4.90 -0.01 -11.01
C VAL A 61 6.39 -0.32 -10.89
N PHE A 62 6.82 -1.55 -11.15
CA PHE A 62 8.21 -1.98 -10.98
C PHE A 62 9.02 -2.06 -12.28
N VAL A 63 8.39 -1.94 -13.46
CA VAL A 63 9.09 -1.96 -14.76
C VAL A 63 8.85 -0.68 -15.53
N VAL A 64 7.60 -0.40 -15.90
CA VAL A 64 7.25 0.70 -16.81
C VAL A 64 7.51 2.07 -16.17
N TYR A 65 7.15 2.22 -14.91
CA TYR A 65 7.34 3.48 -14.17
C TYR A 65 8.82 3.83 -13.95
N PRO A 66 9.67 2.93 -13.42
CA PRO A 66 11.10 3.21 -13.29
C PRO A 66 11.76 3.53 -14.62
N GLU A 67 11.37 2.87 -15.71
CA GLU A 67 11.83 3.17 -17.06
C GLU A 67 11.48 4.61 -17.47
N ALA A 68 10.25 5.07 -17.18
CA ALA A 68 9.85 6.45 -17.42
C ALA A 68 10.63 7.46 -16.57
N LEU A 69 10.74 7.20 -15.26
CA LEU A 69 11.41 8.08 -14.30
C LEU A 69 12.91 8.23 -14.61
N ALA A 70 13.56 7.17 -15.08
CA ALA A 70 14.98 7.19 -15.49
C ALA A 70 15.27 8.21 -16.61
N THR A 71 14.24 8.64 -17.32
CA THR A 71 14.37 9.55 -18.45
C THR A 71 14.09 11.01 -18.13
N MET A 72 13.60 11.29 -16.93
CA MET A 72 13.33 12.64 -16.46
C MET A 72 14.63 13.30 -15.94
N PRO A 73 14.77 14.63 -16.06
CA PRO A 73 15.85 15.34 -15.39
C PRO A 73 15.76 15.11 -13.88
N TRP A 74 16.89 14.84 -13.23
CA TRP A 74 16.96 14.50 -11.79
C TRP A 74 16.24 13.17 -11.43
N ALA A 75 16.27 12.19 -12.34
CA ALA A 75 15.77 10.82 -12.18
C ALA A 75 15.94 10.17 -10.78
N PRO A 76 17.10 10.24 -10.09
CA PRO A 76 17.24 9.62 -8.77
C PRO A 76 16.25 10.18 -7.73
N GLY A 77 15.96 11.48 -7.76
CA GLY A 77 15.02 12.07 -6.81
C GLY A 77 13.58 11.65 -7.04
N TRP A 78 13.16 11.60 -8.30
CA TRP A 78 11.82 11.10 -8.66
C TRP A 78 11.63 9.62 -8.33
N SER A 79 12.68 8.81 -8.53
CA SER A 79 12.67 7.39 -8.18
C SER A 79 12.49 7.18 -6.68
N VAL A 80 13.22 7.94 -5.84
CA VAL A 80 13.08 7.88 -4.38
C VAL A 80 11.67 8.27 -3.94
N LEU A 81 11.12 9.37 -4.46
CA LEU A 81 9.76 9.81 -4.12
C LEU A 81 8.71 8.77 -4.52
N PHE A 82 8.86 8.17 -5.69
CA PHE A 82 7.94 7.15 -6.19
C PHE A 82 7.99 5.87 -5.35
N PHE A 83 9.17 5.33 -5.05
CA PHE A 83 9.28 4.13 -4.20
C PHE A 83 8.90 4.40 -2.75
N LEU A 84 9.19 5.59 -2.23
CA LEU A 84 8.73 6.00 -0.90
C LEU A 84 7.20 6.07 -0.84
N MET A 85 6.55 6.63 -1.87
CA MET A 85 5.08 6.64 -1.99
C MET A 85 4.51 5.21 -1.97
N LEU A 86 5.08 4.29 -2.74
CA LEU A 86 4.64 2.89 -2.75
C LEU A 86 4.83 2.21 -1.39
N MET A 87 5.96 2.49 -0.75
CA MET A 87 6.26 2.00 0.60
C MET A 87 5.25 2.51 1.61
N THR A 88 4.94 3.81 1.62
CA THR A 88 3.95 4.38 2.54
C THR A 88 2.55 3.83 2.30
N LEU A 89 2.11 3.71 1.03
CA LEU A 89 0.81 3.11 0.69
C LEU A 89 0.68 1.67 1.18
N GLY A 90 1.76 0.88 1.03
CA GLY A 90 1.81 -0.50 1.51
C GLY A 90 1.84 -0.59 3.04
N LEU A 91 2.63 0.27 3.70
CA LEU A 91 2.78 0.27 5.16
C LEU A 91 1.48 0.66 5.87
N ASP A 92 0.83 1.75 5.47
CA ASP A 92 -0.42 2.22 6.09
C ASP A 92 -1.52 1.15 6.01
N SER A 93 -1.65 0.52 4.84
CA SER A 93 -2.62 -0.57 4.62
C SER A 93 -2.29 -1.80 5.46
N SER A 94 -1.01 -2.16 5.57
CA SER A 94 -0.56 -3.31 6.36
C SER A 94 -0.82 -3.11 7.85
N PHE A 95 -0.56 -1.91 8.38
CA PHE A 95 -0.87 -1.57 9.77
C PHE A 95 -2.37 -1.68 10.07
N GLY A 96 -3.23 -1.24 9.14
CA GLY A 96 -4.68 -1.42 9.25
C GLY A 96 -5.12 -2.88 9.33
N GLY A 97 -4.55 -3.73 8.48
CA GLY A 97 -4.84 -5.16 8.49
C GLY A 97 -4.35 -5.85 9.77
N SER A 98 -3.12 -5.56 10.20
CA SER A 98 -2.57 -6.16 11.43
C SER A 98 -3.31 -5.68 12.68
N GLU A 99 -3.64 -4.39 12.77
CA GLU A 99 -4.36 -3.85 13.93
C GLU A 99 -5.76 -4.45 14.02
N ALA A 100 -6.43 -4.70 12.88
CA ALA A 100 -7.71 -5.40 12.88
C ALA A 100 -7.66 -6.78 13.55
N ILE A 101 -6.61 -7.56 13.29
CA ILE A 101 -6.39 -8.88 13.90
C ILE A 101 -6.04 -8.73 15.38
N ILE A 102 -5.13 -7.81 15.71
CA ILE A 102 -4.67 -7.59 17.09
C ILE A 102 -5.84 -7.13 17.97
N THR A 103 -6.64 -6.18 17.52
CA THR A 103 -7.82 -5.69 18.25
C THR A 103 -8.84 -6.80 18.42
N ALA A 104 -9.20 -7.54 17.35
CA ALA A 104 -10.18 -8.62 17.44
C ALA A 104 -9.79 -9.71 18.44
N LEU A 105 -8.53 -10.14 18.46
CA LEU A 105 -8.05 -11.16 19.39
C LEU A 105 -7.86 -10.63 20.82
N SER A 106 -7.52 -9.35 20.97
CA SER A 106 -7.39 -8.72 22.28
C SER A 106 -8.75 -8.49 22.95
N ASP A 107 -9.81 -8.29 22.17
CA ASP A 107 -11.17 -8.11 22.69
C ASP A 107 -11.78 -9.45 23.16
N GLU A 108 -11.47 -10.56 22.48
CA GLU A 108 -11.96 -11.90 22.85
C GLU A 108 -11.14 -12.54 23.99
N PHE A 109 -9.81 -12.38 23.99
CA PHE A 109 -8.93 -13.05 24.95
C PHE A 109 -8.22 -12.06 25.89
N PRO A 110 -8.59 -12.00 27.19
CA PRO A 110 -8.01 -11.05 28.15
C PRO A 110 -6.52 -11.32 28.43
N ILE A 111 -6.04 -12.54 28.21
CA ILE A 111 -4.63 -12.91 28.33
C ILE A 111 -3.79 -12.24 27.23
N ILE A 112 -4.31 -12.20 26.00
CA ILE A 112 -3.65 -11.54 24.86
C ILE A 112 -3.62 -10.03 25.08
N LYS A 113 -4.73 -9.46 25.56
CA LYS A 113 -4.80 -8.03 25.92
C LYS A 113 -3.76 -7.63 26.96
N ARG A 114 -3.53 -8.47 27.98
CA ARG A 114 -2.54 -8.20 29.04
C ARG A 114 -1.09 -8.30 28.54
N ASN A 115 -0.83 -9.21 27.60
CA ASN A 115 0.50 -9.47 27.05
C ASN A 115 0.61 -9.03 25.58
N ARG A 116 -0.01 -7.89 25.23
CA ARG A 116 -0.18 -7.43 23.84
C ARG A 116 1.15 -7.32 23.09
N GLU A 117 2.20 -6.81 23.72
CA GLU A 117 3.52 -6.66 23.10
C GLU A 117 4.14 -8.01 22.69
N ILE A 118 4.03 -9.02 23.56
CA ILE A 118 4.53 -10.38 23.27
C ILE A 118 3.71 -10.99 22.13
N PHE A 119 2.39 -10.81 22.15
CA PHE A 119 1.52 -11.30 21.08
C PHE A 119 1.87 -10.67 19.72
N ILE A 120 2.08 -9.35 19.68
CA ILE A 120 2.50 -8.63 18.47
C ILE A 120 3.85 -9.14 17.97
N ALA A 121 4.83 -9.32 18.87
CA ALA A 121 6.13 -9.86 18.51
C ALA A 121 6.04 -11.28 17.93
N CYS A 122 5.23 -12.15 18.54
CA CYS A 122 4.97 -13.49 18.02
C CYS A 122 4.28 -13.47 16.65
N LEU A 123 3.28 -12.60 16.46
CA LEU A 123 2.54 -12.46 15.21
C LEU A 123 3.45 -11.99 14.06
N PHE A 124 4.27 -10.96 14.28
CA PHE A 124 5.22 -10.50 13.26
C PHE A 124 6.35 -11.50 13.01
N SER A 125 6.79 -12.23 14.04
CA SER A 125 7.75 -13.32 13.85
C SER A 125 7.17 -14.43 12.97
N PHE A 126 5.90 -14.78 13.17
CA PHE A 126 5.18 -15.72 12.30
C PHE A 126 5.06 -15.21 10.87
N TYR A 127 4.68 -13.94 10.67
CA TYR A 127 4.64 -13.32 9.34
C TYR A 127 6.01 -13.30 8.65
N MET A 128 7.10 -13.06 9.39
CA MET A 128 8.47 -13.14 8.87
C MET A 128 8.83 -14.55 8.41
N LEU A 129 8.49 -15.59 9.18
CA LEU A 129 8.75 -16.98 8.80
C LEU A 129 7.98 -17.40 7.55
N VAL A 130 6.69 -17.05 7.47
CA VAL A 130 5.87 -17.33 6.27
C VAL A 130 6.37 -16.51 5.08
N GLY A 131 6.71 -15.23 5.30
CA GLY A 131 7.27 -14.35 4.28
C GLY A 131 8.58 -14.89 3.70
N LEU A 132 9.45 -15.45 4.53
CA LEU A 132 10.69 -16.09 4.08
C LEU A 132 10.42 -17.25 3.11
N ALA A 133 9.39 -18.06 3.37
CA ALA A 133 9.00 -19.14 2.47
C ALA A 133 8.50 -18.59 1.11
N ILE A 134 7.69 -17.53 1.12
CA ILE A 134 7.21 -16.88 -0.12
C ILE A 134 8.37 -16.28 -0.93
N CYS A 135 9.29 -15.59 -0.27
CA CYS A 135 10.49 -15.03 -0.92
C CYS A 135 11.39 -16.11 -1.53
N SER A 136 11.48 -17.28 -0.89
CA SER A 136 12.28 -18.40 -1.39
C SER A 136 11.72 -19.02 -2.68
N HIS A 137 10.39 -19.05 -2.84
CA HIS A 137 9.75 -19.54 -4.07
C HIS A 137 9.90 -18.58 -5.25
N VAL A 138 9.98 -17.27 -5.01
CA VAL A 138 10.16 -16.25 -6.06
C VAL A 138 11.59 -16.22 -6.60
N SER A 139 12.58 -16.65 -5.81
CA SER A 139 13.99 -16.70 -6.24
C SER A 139 14.34 -17.94 -7.08
N CYS A 140 13.40 -18.89 -7.24
CA CYS A 140 13.63 -20.17 -7.90
C CYS A 140 13.02 -20.28 -9.31
N CYS A 141 12.43 -19.19 -9.83
CA CYS A 141 12.03 -19.00 -11.23
C CYS A 141 12.83 -17.85 -11.83
#